data_AF-A0A851CFL3-F1
#
_entry.id   AF-A0A851CFL3-F1
#
_cell.length_a   1.000
_cell.length_b   1.000
_cell.length_c   1.000
_cell.angle_alpha   90.00
_cell.angle_beta   90.00
_cell.angle_gamma   90.00
#
_symmetry.space_group_name_H-M   'P 1'
#
loop_
_entity.id
_entity.type
_entity.pdbx_description
1 polymer ?
#
loop_
_entity_poly.entity_id
_entity_poly.type
_entity_poly.pdbx_seq_one_letter_code
_entity_poly.pdbx_strand_id
1 'polypeptide(L)'
;WSKNKTLHKYFVLHHSVCLALFFFFAGTVSVVYLVFLVTVKTARLGIHIEFNWLTGNEFFVPEFRILFPQLTGVLTLAFFIHNCVITLLQNNRNQENNVRDLSIAYFLVGLTYLYVGVMIFASFPSPPLSKECIEQNFLDNFPSDDIMSFVARIFLLFQMMTVYPLLGYLARVQLLRQFFGNAYPSLFHVLALNLAIVGAGVAMARFYPNIGGIIRYSGATCGLAFVFVYPSLIYMISLHRAGQLTWPALIIHIFIILLGLANLIAQFLL
;
A
#
# COMPACT_ATOMS: atom_id res chain seq x y z
N TRP A 1 -28.03 32.93 -17.15
CA TRP A 1 -27.57 31.89 -16.20
C TRP A 1 -28.41 30.63 -16.44
N SER A 2 -27.92 29.70 -17.28
CA SER A 2 -28.76 28.60 -17.81
C SER A 2 -28.90 27.46 -16.79
N LYS A 3 -30.12 27.26 -16.27
CA LYS A 3 -30.48 26.20 -15.31
C LYS A 3 -30.07 24.79 -15.76
N ASN A 4 -29.98 24.53 -17.07
CA ASN A 4 -29.58 23.22 -17.61
C ASN A 4 -28.10 22.89 -17.39
N LYS A 5 -27.18 23.88 -17.41
CA LYS A 5 -25.76 23.62 -17.13
C LYS A 5 -25.51 23.33 -15.65
N THR A 6 -26.34 23.88 -14.76
CA THR A 6 -26.23 23.65 -13.32
C THR A 6 -26.79 22.27 -12.94
N LEU A 7 -27.94 21.88 -13.47
CA LEU A 7 -28.55 20.56 -13.23
C LEU A 7 -27.65 19.39 -13.70
N HIS A 8 -27.01 19.53 -14.87
CA HIS A 8 -26.07 18.53 -15.37
C HIS A 8 -24.82 18.41 -14.47
N LYS A 9 -24.31 19.55 -13.96
CA LYS A 9 -23.21 19.54 -12.99
C LYS A 9 -23.60 18.90 -11.66
N TYR A 10 -24.82 19.15 -11.16
CA TYR A 10 -25.32 18.51 -9.94
C TYR A 10 -25.54 17.00 -10.12
N PHE A 11 -26.03 16.56 -11.27
CA PHE A 11 -26.23 15.14 -11.56
C PHE A 11 -24.89 14.39 -11.69
N VAL A 12 -23.91 14.99 -12.39
CA VAL A 12 -22.55 14.45 -12.47
C VAL A 12 -21.88 14.42 -11.11
N LEU A 13 -22.05 15.46 -10.28
CA LEU A 13 -21.51 15.51 -8.92
C LEU A 13 -22.17 14.45 -8.02
N HIS A 14 -23.49 14.32 -8.06
CA HIS A 14 -24.23 13.32 -7.29
C HIS A 14 -23.85 11.89 -7.70
N HIS A 15 -23.75 11.63 -9.01
CA HIS A 15 -23.32 10.33 -9.51
C HIS A 15 -21.87 10.03 -9.12
N SER A 16 -20.97 11.01 -9.20
CA SER A 16 -19.56 10.84 -8.80
C SER A 16 -19.38 10.61 -7.30
N VAL A 17 -20.17 11.29 -6.46
CA VAL A 17 -20.18 11.12 -4.99
C VAL A 17 -20.78 9.76 -4.62
N CYS A 18 -21.87 9.36 -5.26
CA CYS A 18 -22.50 8.06 -5.03
C CYS A 18 -21.58 6.90 -5.45
N LEU A 19 -20.88 7.06 -6.58
CA LEU A 19 -19.87 6.12 -7.05
C LEU A 19 -18.69 6.02 -6.07
N ALA A 20 -18.19 7.16 -5.55
CA ALA A 20 -17.14 7.17 -4.53
C ALA A 20 -17.58 6.51 -3.22
N LEU A 21 -18.80 6.77 -2.76
CA LEU A 21 -19.39 6.11 -1.58
C LEU A 21 -19.50 4.59 -1.76
N PHE A 22 -19.92 4.14 -2.95
CA PHE A 22 -19.94 2.71 -3.29
C PHE A 22 -18.54 2.10 -3.23
N PHE A 23 -17.51 2.81 -3.70
CA PHE A 23 -16.11 2.36 -3.65
C PHE A 23 -15.61 2.18 -2.21
N PHE A 24 -15.87 3.17 -1.32
CA PHE A 24 -15.46 3.10 0.08
C PHE A 24 -16.19 2.00 0.85
N PHE A 25 -17.48 1.81 0.57
CA PHE A 25 -18.26 0.74 1.17
C PHE A 25 -17.73 -0.64 0.77
N ALA A 26 -17.49 -0.86 -0.53
CA ALA A 26 -16.95 -2.13 -1.03
C ALA A 26 -15.56 -2.45 -0.43
N GLY A 27 -14.68 -1.44 -0.33
CA GLY A 27 -13.37 -1.59 0.30
C GLY A 27 -13.46 -1.95 1.79
N THR A 28 -14.36 -1.32 2.54
CA THR A 28 -14.52 -1.59 3.98
C THR A 28 -15.07 -2.99 4.22
N VAL A 29 -16.10 -3.40 3.48
CA VAL A 29 -16.68 -4.74 3.55
C VAL A 29 -15.64 -5.81 3.21
N SER A 30 -14.83 -5.58 2.18
CA SER A 30 -13.74 -6.48 1.77
C SER A 30 -12.71 -6.69 2.88
N VAL A 31 -12.21 -5.61 3.51
CA VAL A 31 -11.23 -5.70 4.60
C VAL A 31 -11.82 -6.39 5.83
N VAL A 32 -13.05 -6.04 6.24
CA VAL A 32 -13.72 -6.69 7.38
C VAL A 32 -13.92 -8.18 7.12
N TYR A 33 -14.35 -8.55 5.92
CA TYR A 33 -14.50 -9.95 5.53
C TYR A 33 -13.18 -10.70 5.54
N LEU A 34 -12.10 -10.06 5.08
CA LEU A 34 -10.76 -10.66 5.04
C LEU A 34 -10.22 -10.90 6.45
N VAL A 35 -10.38 -9.95 7.37
CA VAL A 35 -10.04 -10.15 8.79
C VAL A 35 -10.86 -11.30 9.39
N PHE A 36 -12.17 -11.33 9.14
CA PHE A 36 -13.04 -12.42 9.59
C PHE A 36 -12.60 -13.79 9.04
N LEU A 37 -12.26 -13.85 7.75
CA LEU A 37 -11.75 -15.07 7.11
C LEU A 37 -10.48 -15.56 7.82
N VAL A 38 -9.52 -14.67 8.05
CA VAL A 38 -8.25 -15.00 8.72
C VAL A 38 -8.52 -15.54 10.12
N THR A 39 -9.42 -14.91 10.89
CA THR A 39 -9.80 -15.37 12.23
C THR A 39 -10.42 -16.77 12.19
N VAL A 40 -11.39 -17.02 11.29
CA VAL A 40 -12.06 -18.32 11.19
C VAL A 40 -11.09 -19.41 10.72
N LYS A 41 -10.24 -19.11 9.73
CA LYS A 41 -9.25 -20.07 9.23
C LYS A 41 -8.23 -20.42 10.30
N THR A 42 -7.75 -19.43 11.05
CA THR A 42 -6.85 -19.67 12.18
C THR A 42 -7.51 -20.53 13.26
N ALA A 43 -8.78 -20.24 13.60
CA ALA A 43 -9.51 -21.03 14.59
C ALA A 43 -9.73 -22.50 14.16
N ARG A 44 -9.83 -22.78 12.85
CA ARG A 44 -10.01 -24.13 12.31
C ARG A 44 -8.70 -24.90 12.14
N LEU A 45 -7.65 -24.22 11.69
CA LEU A 45 -6.34 -24.84 11.42
C LEU A 45 -5.51 -25.00 12.70
N GLY A 46 -5.74 -24.16 13.70
CA GLY A 46 -4.95 -24.16 14.94
C GLY A 46 -3.69 -23.31 14.81
N ILE A 47 -2.79 -23.45 15.79
CA ILE A 47 -1.53 -22.69 15.87
C ILE A 47 -0.37 -23.69 15.76
N HIS A 48 0.48 -23.47 14.78
CA HIS A 48 1.63 -24.30 14.43
C HIS A 48 2.91 -23.45 14.42
N ILE A 49 3.51 -23.25 15.60
CA ILE A 49 4.73 -22.45 15.76
C ILE A 49 5.77 -23.28 16.52
N GLU A 50 6.97 -23.33 15.97
CA GLU A 50 8.18 -23.77 16.65
C GLU A 50 9.24 -22.68 16.45
N PHE A 51 9.92 -22.31 17.54
CA PHE A 51 10.89 -21.22 17.52
C PHE A 51 12.29 -21.77 17.34
N ASN A 52 12.87 -21.51 16.18
CA ASN A 52 14.28 -21.78 15.92
C ASN A 52 14.99 -20.49 15.50
N TRP A 53 15.93 -20.03 16.33
CA TRP A 53 16.50 -18.69 16.20
C TRP A 53 17.37 -18.49 14.96
N LEU A 54 18.24 -19.46 14.64
CA LEU A 54 19.30 -19.33 13.63
C LEU A 54 19.32 -20.49 12.63
N THR A 55 18.90 -21.68 13.04
CA THR A 55 18.86 -22.88 12.20
C THR A 55 17.43 -23.15 11.75
N GLY A 56 17.20 -23.17 10.44
CA GLY A 56 15.91 -23.60 9.88
C GLY A 56 15.76 -25.13 9.96
N ASN A 57 14.52 -25.59 10.12
CA ASN A 57 14.14 -26.99 9.91
C ASN A 57 13.44 -27.10 8.54
N GLU A 58 13.22 -28.33 8.06
CA GLU A 58 12.51 -28.57 6.78
C GLU A 58 11.12 -27.89 6.74
N PHE A 59 10.43 -27.84 7.89
CA PHE A 59 9.07 -27.30 8.01
C PHE A 59 8.97 -25.88 8.57
N PHE A 60 9.99 -25.43 9.32
CA PHE A 60 9.99 -24.16 10.03
C PHE A 60 11.14 -23.27 9.59
N VAL A 61 10.82 -22.03 9.25
CA VAL A 61 11.80 -21.01 8.89
C VAL A 61 12.47 -20.43 10.14
N PRO A 62 13.75 -20.02 10.07
CA PRO A 62 14.41 -19.38 11.21
C PRO A 62 13.82 -17.99 11.48
N GLU A 63 13.81 -17.58 12.75
CA GLU A 63 13.28 -16.28 13.18
C GLU A 63 14.06 -15.11 12.57
N PHE A 64 15.39 -15.24 12.44
CA PHE A 64 16.23 -14.21 11.84
C PHE A 64 16.70 -14.62 10.44
N ARG A 65 16.09 -14.03 9.42
CA ARG A 65 16.43 -14.25 8.01
C ARG A 65 17.16 -13.06 7.41
N ILE A 66 18.15 -13.34 6.56
CA ILE A 66 18.88 -12.33 5.78
C ILE A 66 17.94 -11.59 4.80
N LEU A 67 16.82 -12.21 4.41
CA LEU A 67 15.82 -11.64 3.50
C LEU A 67 14.92 -10.56 4.13
N PHE A 68 15.17 -10.16 5.39
CA PHE A 68 14.38 -9.12 6.07
C PHE A 68 14.21 -7.80 5.28
N PRO A 69 15.15 -7.35 4.41
CA PRO A 69 14.94 -6.13 3.64
C PRO A 69 13.80 -6.24 2.63
N GLN A 70 13.47 -7.44 2.15
CA GLN A 70 12.33 -7.62 1.26
C GLN A 70 11.03 -7.18 1.96
N LEU A 71 10.90 -7.46 3.26
CA LEU A 71 9.78 -7.00 4.07
C LEU A 71 9.78 -5.48 4.26
N THR A 72 10.93 -4.84 4.46
CA THR A 72 11.01 -3.38 4.63
C THR A 72 10.55 -2.64 3.38
N GLY A 73 10.87 -3.16 2.20
CA GLY A 73 10.36 -2.63 0.93
C GLY A 73 8.83 -2.71 0.84
N VAL A 74 8.25 -3.86 1.19
CA VAL A 74 6.79 -4.07 1.21
C VAL A 74 6.10 -3.16 2.21
N LEU A 75 6.61 -3.07 3.45
CA LEU A 75 6.04 -2.23 4.51
C LEU A 75 6.10 -0.73 4.16
N THR A 76 7.10 -0.31 3.40
CA THR A 76 7.20 1.08 2.95
C THR A 76 6.02 1.48 2.05
N LEU A 77 5.56 0.56 1.18
CA LEU A 77 4.35 0.78 0.39
C LEU A 77 3.07 0.63 1.23
N ALA A 78 3.07 -0.30 2.19
CA ALA A 78 1.91 -0.53 3.07
C ALA A 78 1.56 0.72 3.91
N PHE A 79 2.56 1.46 4.38
CA PHE A 79 2.39 2.70 5.14
C PHE A 79 2.41 3.98 4.27
N PHE A 80 2.07 3.85 2.98
CA PHE A 80 2.18 4.96 2.04
C PHE A 80 0.89 5.81 1.94
N ILE A 81 0.80 6.85 2.76
CA ILE A 81 -0.23 7.91 2.62
C ILE A 81 0.37 9.33 2.47
N HIS A 82 1.70 9.43 2.46
CA HIS A 82 2.45 10.68 2.48
C HIS A 82 2.04 11.68 1.39
N ASN A 83 1.65 11.20 0.20
CA ASN A 83 1.26 12.06 -0.92
C ASN A 83 -0.11 12.75 -0.75
N CYS A 84 -1.00 12.19 0.08
CA CYS A 84 -2.36 12.73 0.27
C CYS A 84 -2.66 13.12 1.72
N VAL A 85 -1.74 12.86 2.67
CA VAL A 85 -1.93 13.14 4.09
C VAL A 85 -2.27 14.61 4.36
N ILE A 86 -1.59 15.54 3.68
CA ILE A 86 -1.84 16.99 3.85
C ILE A 86 -3.27 17.33 3.45
N THR A 87 -3.70 16.92 2.26
CA THR A 87 -5.06 17.19 1.75
C THR A 87 -6.14 16.49 2.58
N LEU A 88 -5.84 15.34 3.17
CA LEU A 88 -6.75 14.61 4.04
C LEU A 88 -6.93 15.35 5.37
N LEU A 89 -5.82 15.72 6.02
CA LEU A 89 -5.83 16.38 7.32
C LEU A 89 -6.42 17.80 7.25
N GLN A 90 -6.25 18.51 6.13
CA GLN A 90 -6.87 19.83 5.93
C GLN A 90 -8.40 19.84 6.04
N ASN A 91 -9.06 18.70 5.80
CA ASN A 91 -10.51 18.58 5.93
C ASN A 91 -10.98 18.28 7.37
N ASN A 92 -10.05 18.05 8.32
CA ASN A 92 -10.43 17.76 9.70
C ASN A 92 -11.07 18.99 10.36
N ARG A 93 -12.15 18.78 11.12
CA ARG A 93 -12.84 19.89 11.80
C ARG A 93 -11.95 20.55 12.86
N ASN A 94 -11.15 19.74 13.57
CA ASN A 94 -10.32 20.16 14.68
C ASN A 94 -8.84 19.94 14.33
N GLN A 95 -8.22 20.92 13.65
CA GLN A 95 -6.85 20.82 13.12
C GLN A 95 -5.77 20.59 14.20
N GLU A 96 -6.00 21.02 15.43
CA GLU A 96 -5.08 20.83 16.57
C GLU A 96 -4.88 19.34 16.91
N ASN A 97 -5.89 18.51 16.65
CA ASN A 97 -5.85 17.08 16.93
C ASN A 97 -5.20 16.26 15.81
N ASN A 98 -4.77 16.88 14.70
CA ASN A 98 -4.28 16.16 13.52
C ASN A 98 -3.13 15.19 13.83
N VAL A 99 -2.19 15.57 14.69
CA VAL A 99 -1.05 14.71 15.06
C VAL A 99 -1.53 13.48 15.82
N ARG A 100 -2.47 13.64 16.75
CA ARG A 100 -3.09 12.55 17.51
C ARG A 100 -3.88 11.63 16.59
N ASP A 101 -4.72 12.20 15.73
CA ASP A 101 -5.58 11.42 14.85
C ASP A 101 -4.73 10.62 13.84
N LEU A 102 -3.66 11.22 13.32
CA LEU A 102 -2.71 10.53 12.43
C LEU A 102 -1.94 9.42 13.15
N SER A 103 -1.48 9.64 14.38
CA SER A 103 -0.74 8.61 15.14
C SER A 103 -1.62 7.42 15.51
N ILE A 104 -2.87 7.66 15.93
CA ILE A 104 -3.85 6.61 16.19
C ILE A 104 -4.14 5.81 14.91
N ALA A 105 -4.29 6.50 13.77
CA ALA A 105 -4.54 5.84 12.49
C ALA A 105 -3.39 4.89 12.10
N TYR A 106 -2.14 5.35 12.16
CA TYR A 106 -0.97 4.50 11.89
C TYR A 106 -0.86 3.33 12.87
N PHE A 107 -1.15 3.55 14.15
CA PHE A 107 -1.15 2.50 15.15
C PHE A 107 -2.19 1.41 14.84
N LEU A 108 -3.43 1.79 14.51
CA LEU A 108 -4.48 0.85 14.13
C LEU A 108 -4.16 0.08 12.84
N VAL A 109 -3.61 0.76 11.83
CA VAL A 109 -3.14 0.11 10.60
C VAL A 109 -2.03 -0.89 10.90
N GLY A 110 -1.05 -0.51 11.72
CA GLY A 110 0.04 -1.39 12.15
C GLY A 110 -0.47 -2.62 12.89
N LEU A 111 -1.41 -2.45 13.83
CA LEU A 111 -2.05 -3.57 14.52
C LEU A 111 -2.81 -4.48 13.57
N THR A 112 -3.49 -3.93 12.56
CA THR A 112 -4.24 -4.74 11.58
C THR A 112 -3.29 -5.59 10.73
N TYR A 113 -2.19 -5.00 10.24
CA TYR A 113 -1.18 -5.75 9.49
C TYR A 113 -0.47 -6.79 10.35
N LEU A 114 -0.13 -6.45 11.59
CA LEU A 114 0.48 -7.39 12.53
C LEU A 114 -0.48 -8.54 12.84
N TYR A 115 -1.75 -8.25 13.10
CA TYR A 115 -2.78 -9.27 13.36
C TYR A 115 -2.89 -10.26 12.19
N VAL A 116 -3.10 -9.77 10.97
CA VAL A 116 -3.24 -10.65 9.80
C VAL A 116 -1.96 -11.44 9.53
N GLY A 117 -0.80 -10.77 9.58
CA GLY A 117 0.50 -11.40 9.32
C GLY A 117 0.82 -12.51 10.33
N VAL A 118 0.67 -12.24 11.62
CA VAL A 118 0.93 -13.22 12.69
C VAL A 118 -0.06 -14.37 12.59
N MET A 119 -1.36 -14.12 12.42
CA MET A 119 -2.38 -15.18 12.40
C MET A 119 -2.20 -16.13 11.21
N ILE A 120 -1.92 -15.60 10.01
CA ILE A 120 -1.64 -16.45 8.84
C ILE A 120 -0.34 -17.24 9.01
N PHE A 121 0.74 -16.60 9.48
CA PHE A 121 2.01 -17.29 9.69
C PHE A 121 1.92 -18.38 10.77
N ALA A 122 1.19 -18.10 11.85
CA ALA A 122 0.97 -19.02 12.97
C ALA A 122 0.07 -20.19 12.59
N SER A 123 -0.98 -19.95 11.79
CA SER A 123 -1.96 -21.00 11.43
C SER A 123 -1.61 -21.80 10.18
N PHE A 124 -0.53 -21.44 9.49
CA PHE A 124 -0.07 -22.20 8.33
C PHE A 124 0.24 -23.66 8.73
N PRO A 125 -0.27 -24.67 7.98
CA PRO A 125 -0.26 -26.08 8.39
C PRO A 125 1.13 -26.72 8.30
N SER A 126 1.99 -26.40 9.26
CA SER A 126 3.26 -27.08 9.53
C SER A 126 3.07 -28.06 10.69
N PRO A 127 3.59 -29.31 10.67
CA PRO A 127 4.61 -29.88 9.76
C PRO A 127 4.20 -30.38 8.36
N PRO A 128 2.92 -30.59 7.98
CA PRO A 128 2.61 -31.14 6.65
C PRO A 128 3.16 -30.30 5.48
N LEU A 129 3.21 -28.98 5.63
CA LEU A 129 3.80 -28.05 4.69
C LEU A 129 4.86 -27.16 5.36
N SER A 130 5.90 -26.82 4.59
CA SER A 130 6.94 -25.89 5.03
C SER A 130 6.45 -24.45 5.01
N LYS A 131 6.84 -23.63 5.99
CA LYS A 131 6.52 -22.19 6.02
C LYS A 131 7.15 -21.39 4.87
N GLU A 132 8.10 -21.95 4.13
CA GLU A 132 8.59 -21.35 2.86
C GLU A 132 7.53 -21.39 1.75
N CYS A 133 6.50 -22.24 1.86
CA CYS A 133 5.42 -22.34 0.88
C CYS A 133 4.38 -21.22 1.00
N ILE A 134 4.52 -20.28 1.94
CA ILE A 134 3.59 -19.17 2.09
C ILE A 134 3.72 -18.25 0.87
N GLU A 135 2.73 -18.33 -0.02
CA GLU A 135 2.64 -17.44 -1.18
C GLU A 135 2.47 -15.97 -0.78
N GLN A 136 3.00 -15.07 -1.61
CA GLN A 136 2.98 -13.63 -1.36
C GLN A 136 1.56 -13.06 -1.30
N ASN A 137 0.67 -13.60 -2.13
CA ASN A 137 -0.76 -13.45 -1.93
C ASN A 137 -1.23 -14.64 -1.12
N PHE A 138 -1.48 -14.42 0.18
CA PHE A 138 -1.79 -15.52 1.06
C PHE A 138 -3.09 -16.26 0.67
N LEU A 139 -3.98 -15.63 -0.11
CA LEU A 139 -5.19 -16.27 -0.61
C LEU A 139 -4.89 -17.37 -1.63
N ASP A 140 -3.71 -17.38 -2.26
CA ASP A 140 -3.28 -18.41 -3.21
C ASP A 140 -2.82 -19.69 -2.51
N ASN A 141 -2.56 -19.64 -1.20
CA ASN A 141 -2.32 -20.83 -0.38
C ASN A 141 -3.60 -21.66 -0.14
N PHE A 142 -4.78 -21.09 -0.39
CA PHE A 142 -6.05 -21.80 -0.24
C PHE A 142 -6.50 -22.42 -1.56
N PRO A 143 -7.07 -23.63 -1.52
CA PRO A 143 -7.52 -24.31 -2.72
C PRO A 143 -8.70 -23.56 -3.36
N SER A 144 -8.90 -23.78 -4.66
CA SER A 144 -9.87 -23.01 -5.46
C SER A 144 -11.33 -23.36 -5.16
N ASP A 145 -11.58 -24.48 -4.47
CA ASP A 145 -12.90 -24.94 -4.04
C ASP A 145 -13.33 -24.37 -2.66
N ASP A 146 -12.44 -23.67 -1.96
CA ASP A 146 -12.77 -23.07 -0.66
C ASP A 146 -13.70 -21.86 -0.82
N ILE A 147 -14.97 -22.06 -0.45
CA ILE A 147 -16.04 -21.06 -0.58
C ILE A 147 -15.68 -19.74 0.11
N MET A 148 -15.05 -19.78 1.30
CA MET A 148 -14.69 -18.56 2.04
C MET A 148 -13.64 -17.75 1.29
N SER A 149 -12.58 -18.41 0.82
CA SER A 149 -11.53 -17.75 0.01
C SER A 149 -12.06 -17.26 -1.32
N PHE A 150 -12.98 -18.00 -1.96
CA PHE A 150 -13.66 -17.58 -3.18
C PHE A 150 -14.47 -16.28 -2.98
N VAL A 151 -15.25 -16.18 -1.91
CA VAL A 151 -16.00 -14.96 -1.57
C VAL A 151 -15.05 -13.78 -1.29
N ALA A 152 -13.94 -14.01 -0.59
CA ALA A 152 -12.93 -12.96 -0.38
C ALA A 152 -12.35 -12.44 -1.70
N ARG A 153 -12.02 -13.35 -2.64
CA ARG A 153 -11.52 -12.99 -3.97
C ARG A 153 -12.54 -12.17 -4.76
N ILE A 154 -13.84 -12.48 -4.66
CA ILE A 154 -14.91 -11.69 -5.29
C ILE A 154 -14.99 -10.28 -4.69
N PHE A 155 -14.97 -10.13 -3.36
CA PHE A 155 -15.01 -8.81 -2.72
C PHE A 155 -13.79 -7.96 -3.08
N LEU A 156 -12.60 -8.57 -3.09
CA LEU A 156 -11.38 -7.91 -3.55
C LEU A 156 -11.46 -7.53 -5.03
N LEU A 157 -12.03 -8.38 -5.89
CA LEU A 157 -12.20 -8.06 -7.31
C LEU A 157 -13.10 -6.85 -7.52
N PHE A 158 -14.26 -6.80 -6.84
CA PHE A 158 -15.15 -5.64 -6.91
C PHE A 158 -14.47 -4.38 -6.37
N GLN A 159 -13.72 -4.48 -5.28
CA GLN A 159 -12.92 -3.38 -4.75
C GLN A 159 -11.84 -2.91 -5.74
N MET A 160 -11.11 -3.81 -6.40
CA MET A 160 -10.03 -3.42 -7.31
C MET A 160 -10.57 -2.85 -8.62
N MET A 161 -11.66 -3.40 -9.16
CA MET A 161 -12.33 -2.86 -10.35
C MET A 161 -12.79 -1.42 -10.15
N THR A 162 -13.15 -1.07 -8.91
CA THR A 162 -13.65 0.24 -8.55
C THR A 162 -12.54 1.25 -8.22
N VAL A 163 -11.48 0.82 -7.55
CA VAL A 163 -10.33 1.66 -7.19
C VAL A 163 -9.41 1.94 -8.39
N TYR A 164 -9.27 0.99 -9.32
CA TYR A 164 -8.34 1.12 -10.45
C TYR A 164 -8.59 2.35 -11.34
N PRO A 165 -9.83 2.67 -11.77
CA PRO A 165 -10.12 3.88 -12.54
C PRO A 165 -9.78 5.18 -11.81
N LEU A 166 -9.97 5.22 -10.49
CA LEU A 166 -9.66 6.39 -9.66
C LEU A 166 -8.14 6.65 -9.62
N LEU A 167 -7.35 5.59 -9.39
CA LEU A 167 -5.89 5.69 -9.41
C LEU A 167 -5.37 6.08 -10.81
N GLY A 168 -5.96 5.50 -11.87
CA GLY A 168 -5.65 5.87 -13.25
C GLY A 168 -5.93 7.35 -13.54
N TYR A 169 -7.05 7.90 -13.04
CA TYR A 169 -7.36 9.32 -13.15
C TYR A 169 -6.31 10.20 -12.43
N LEU A 170 -5.92 9.83 -11.20
CA LEU A 170 -4.92 10.58 -10.42
C LEU A 170 -3.56 10.57 -11.13
N ALA A 171 -3.09 9.40 -11.56
CA ALA A 171 -1.84 9.26 -12.30
C ALA A 171 -1.86 10.09 -13.59
N ARG A 172 -2.96 10.05 -14.34
CA ARG A 172 -3.16 10.86 -15.55
C ARG A 172 -3.04 12.35 -15.27
N VAL A 173 -3.75 12.86 -14.27
CA VAL A 173 -3.73 14.30 -13.94
C VAL A 173 -2.34 14.75 -13.51
N GLN A 174 -1.63 13.95 -12.71
CA GLN A 174 -0.28 14.25 -12.25
C GLN A 174 0.73 14.25 -13.41
N LEU A 175 0.74 13.21 -14.24
CA LEU A 175 1.68 13.07 -15.35
C LEU A 175 1.42 14.12 -16.44
N LEU A 176 0.18 14.28 -16.91
CA LEU A 176 -0.12 15.23 -17.98
C LEU A 176 0.12 16.67 -17.56
N ARG A 177 -0.18 17.02 -16.31
CA ARG A 177 0.11 18.35 -15.79
C ARG A 177 1.61 18.62 -15.68
N GLN A 178 2.40 17.61 -15.30
CA GLN A 178 3.85 17.73 -15.22
C GLN A 178 4.51 17.87 -16.60
N PHE A 179 4.07 17.10 -17.60
CA PHE A 179 4.69 17.11 -18.93
C PHE A 179 4.15 18.19 -19.86
N PHE A 180 2.86 18.49 -19.82
CA PHE A 180 2.19 19.36 -20.79
C PHE A 180 1.63 20.66 -20.17
N GLY A 181 1.81 20.86 -18.86
CA GLY A 181 1.27 22.02 -18.12
C GLY A 181 -0.26 22.05 -17.95
N ASN A 182 -0.98 21.29 -18.77
CA ASN A 182 -2.43 21.20 -18.79
C ASN A 182 -2.93 19.82 -18.35
N ALA A 183 -4.00 19.77 -17.56
CA ALA A 183 -4.59 18.52 -17.08
C ALA A 183 -5.25 17.68 -18.20
N TYR A 184 -5.59 18.31 -19.32
CA TYR A 184 -6.21 17.67 -20.48
C TYR A 184 -5.71 18.33 -21.77
N PRO A 185 -4.53 17.94 -22.28
CA PRO A 185 -3.94 18.57 -23.47
C PRO A 185 -4.68 18.16 -24.75
N SER A 186 -4.96 16.87 -24.95
CA SER A 186 -5.83 16.37 -26.04
C SER A 186 -6.26 14.93 -25.81
N LEU A 187 -7.28 14.48 -26.55
CA LEU A 187 -7.79 13.10 -26.52
C LEU A 187 -6.71 12.06 -26.82
N PHE A 188 -5.83 12.33 -27.80
CA PHE A 188 -4.78 11.40 -28.21
C PHE A 188 -3.77 11.15 -27.09
N HIS A 189 -3.32 12.20 -26.41
CA HIS A 189 -2.35 12.09 -25.32
C HIS A 189 -2.93 11.31 -24.12
N VAL A 190 -4.21 11.52 -23.82
CA VAL A 190 -4.91 10.79 -22.76
C VAL A 190 -5.08 9.31 -23.12
N LEU A 191 -5.48 9.02 -24.37
CA LEU A 191 -5.66 7.65 -24.84
C LEU A 191 -4.32 6.89 -24.84
N ALA A 192 -3.25 7.52 -25.34
CA ALA A 192 -1.91 6.94 -25.36
C ALA A 192 -1.41 6.61 -23.95
N LEU A 193 -1.58 7.53 -22.98
CA LEU A 193 -1.18 7.30 -21.60
C LEU A 193 -1.98 6.15 -20.95
N ASN A 194 -3.31 6.11 -21.14
CA ASN A 194 -4.14 5.04 -20.60
C ASN A 194 -3.79 3.68 -21.21
N LEU A 195 -3.56 3.62 -22.52
CA LEU A 195 -3.08 2.41 -23.20
C LEU A 195 -1.73 1.96 -22.68
N ALA A 196 -0.81 2.89 -22.42
CA ALA A 196 0.50 2.57 -21.86
C ALA A 196 0.39 1.99 -20.44
N ILE A 197 -0.42 2.60 -19.57
CA ILE A 197 -0.64 2.12 -18.19
C ILE A 197 -1.28 0.73 -18.18
N VAL A 198 -2.37 0.54 -18.93
CA VAL A 198 -3.05 -0.77 -19.03
C VAL A 198 -2.13 -1.80 -19.67
N GLY A 199 -1.44 -1.44 -20.75
CA GLY A 199 -0.50 -2.32 -21.45
C GLY A 199 0.65 -2.78 -20.56
N ALA A 200 1.23 -1.87 -19.77
CA ALA A 200 2.26 -2.21 -18.78
C ALA A 200 1.72 -3.18 -17.72
N GLY A 201 0.49 -2.97 -17.23
CA GLY A 201 -0.16 -3.87 -16.28
C GLY A 201 -0.41 -5.27 -16.85
N VAL A 202 -0.92 -5.37 -18.08
CA VAL A 202 -1.16 -6.65 -18.76
C VAL A 202 0.16 -7.37 -19.07
N ALA A 203 1.19 -6.65 -19.51
CA ALA A 203 2.50 -7.23 -19.75
C ALA A 203 3.09 -7.80 -18.46
N MET A 204 3.04 -7.06 -17.35
CA MET A 204 3.51 -7.53 -16.05
C MET A 204 2.74 -8.78 -15.58
N ALA A 205 1.40 -8.77 -15.70
CA ALA A 205 0.57 -9.91 -15.34
C ALA A 205 0.88 -11.17 -16.16
N ARG A 206 1.29 -11.03 -17.43
CA ARG A 206 1.60 -12.16 -18.30
C ARG A 206 3.04 -12.67 -18.16
N PHE A 207 4.01 -11.78 -17.98
CA PHE A 207 5.44 -12.13 -18.02
C PHE A 207 6.08 -12.29 -16.64
N TYR A 208 5.65 -11.53 -15.62
CA TYR A 208 6.23 -11.57 -14.28
C TYR A 208 5.16 -11.34 -13.18
N PRO A 209 4.31 -12.32 -12.90
CA PRO A 209 3.20 -12.20 -11.93
C PRO A 209 3.65 -12.35 -10.47
N ASN A 210 4.78 -11.75 -10.08
CA ASN A 210 5.30 -11.79 -8.71
C ASN A 210 4.92 -10.50 -7.95
N ILE A 211 3.84 -10.58 -7.17
CA ILE A 211 3.22 -9.44 -6.49
C ILE A 211 4.19 -8.79 -5.49
N GLY A 212 4.85 -9.59 -4.67
CA GLY A 212 5.82 -9.15 -3.66
C GLY A 212 7.04 -8.47 -4.27
N GLY A 213 7.52 -8.95 -5.42
CA GLY A 213 8.59 -8.31 -6.18
C GLY A 213 8.19 -6.91 -6.66
N ILE A 214 7.00 -6.77 -7.24
CA ILE A 214 6.50 -5.46 -7.70
C ILE A 214 6.34 -4.50 -6.51
N ILE A 215 5.72 -4.98 -5.43
CA ILE A 215 5.44 -4.18 -4.24
C ILE A 215 6.73 -3.75 -3.55
N ARG A 216 7.73 -4.63 -3.37
CA ARG A 216 8.97 -4.30 -2.68
C ARG A 216 9.79 -3.25 -3.44
N TYR A 217 9.92 -3.38 -4.76
CA TYR A 217 10.68 -2.42 -5.57
C TYR A 217 9.96 -1.08 -5.68
N SER A 218 8.64 -1.10 -5.91
CA SER A 218 7.82 0.11 -5.94
C SER A 218 7.85 0.83 -4.59
N GLY A 219 7.68 0.09 -3.49
CA GLY A 219 7.72 0.62 -2.13
C GLY A 219 9.07 1.21 -1.77
N ALA A 220 10.17 0.51 -2.03
CA ALA A 220 11.51 1.02 -1.75
C ALA A 220 11.87 2.25 -2.59
N THR A 221 11.50 2.27 -3.88
CA THR A 221 11.81 3.39 -4.80
C THR A 221 10.99 4.64 -4.46
N CYS A 222 9.67 4.50 -4.38
CA CYS A 222 8.80 5.63 -4.02
C CYS A 222 9.02 6.08 -2.56
N GLY A 223 9.30 5.13 -1.67
CA GLY A 223 9.62 5.37 -0.28
C GLY A 223 10.88 6.20 -0.09
N LEU A 224 11.96 5.86 -0.80
CA LEU A 224 13.20 6.63 -0.78
C LEU A 224 12.91 8.13 -1.01
N ALA A 225 12.17 8.46 -2.07
CA ALA A 225 11.86 9.85 -2.38
C ALA A 225 10.85 10.47 -1.40
N PHE A 226 9.65 9.91 -1.30
CA PHE A 226 8.51 10.58 -0.65
C PHE A 226 8.43 10.35 0.86
N VAL A 227 8.99 9.27 1.38
CA VAL A 227 8.93 8.92 2.81
C VAL A 227 10.20 9.35 3.53
N PHE A 228 11.38 9.09 2.95
CA PHE A 228 12.65 9.32 3.62
C PHE A 228 13.31 10.65 3.21
N VAL A 229 13.53 10.88 1.92
CA VAL A 229 14.34 11.99 1.42
C VAL A 229 13.62 13.33 1.49
N TYR A 230 12.46 13.47 0.84
CA TYR A 230 11.78 14.77 0.76
C TYR A 230 11.40 15.35 2.12
N PRO A 231 10.75 14.60 3.04
CA PRO A 231 10.41 15.18 4.35
C PRO A 231 11.64 15.61 5.14
N SER A 232 12.70 14.79 5.13
CA SER A 232 13.94 15.07 5.86
C SER A 232 14.69 16.28 5.30
N LEU A 233 14.80 16.38 3.97
CA LEU A 233 15.44 17.52 3.32
C LEU A 233 14.65 18.81 3.53
N ILE A 234 13.33 18.78 3.37
CA ILE A 234 12.49 19.97 3.55
C ILE A 234 12.59 20.47 4.99
N TYR A 235 12.53 19.57 5.98
CA TYR A 235 12.68 19.94 7.38
C TYR A 235 14.05 20.57 7.66
N MET A 236 15.13 19.94 7.19
CA MET A 236 16.50 20.44 7.37
C MET A 236 16.72 21.80 6.70
N ILE A 237 16.23 22.00 5.46
CA ILE A 237 16.32 23.27 4.74
C ILE A 237 15.52 24.36 5.47
N SER A 238 14.33 24.03 5.98
CA SER A 238 13.52 24.96 6.77
C SER A 238 14.25 25.41 8.03
N LEU A 239 14.88 24.48 8.74
CA LEU A 239 15.60 24.76 9.99
C LEU A 239 16.90 25.54 9.74
N HIS A 240 17.60 25.26 8.65
CA HIS A 240 18.76 26.03 8.21
C HIS A 240 18.39 27.47 7.86
N ARG A 241 17.30 27.69 7.13
CA ARG A 241 16.78 29.04 6.81
C ARG A 241 16.36 29.82 8.06
N ALA A 242 15.88 29.14 9.10
CA ALA A 242 15.55 29.73 10.38
C ALA A 242 16.78 30.00 11.28
N GLY A 243 17.98 29.58 10.87
CA GLY A 243 19.20 29.69 11.69
C GLY A 243 19.19 28.80 12.95
N GLN A 244 18.27 27.85 13.04
CA GLN A 244 18.04 26.99 14.22
C GLN A 244 18.56 25.55 14.00
N LEU A 245 19.40 25.33 12.98
CA LEU A 245 19.88 24.00 12.64
C LEU A 245 20.85 23.49 13.71
N THR A 246 20.40 22.49 14.46
CA THR A 246 21.22 21.81 15.46
C THR A 246 21.90 20.59 14.85
N TRP A 247 23.14 20.31 15.27
CA TRP A 247 23.88 19.09 14.92
C TRP A 247 23.12 17.78 15.17
N PRO A 248 22.43 17.56 16.31
CA PRO A 248 21.64 16.34 16.51
C PRO A 248 20.51 16.19 15.49
N ALA A 249 19.79 17.26 15.18
CA ALA A 249 18.74 17.22 14.16
C ALA A 249 19.33 16.86 12.79
N LEU A 250 20.47 17.43 12.42
CA LEU A 250 21.18 17.10 11.18
C LEU A 250 21.54 15.60 11.09
N ILE A 251 22.15 15.05 12.14
CA ILE A 251 22.59 13.64 12.17
C ILE A 251 21.39 12.70 12.04
N ILE A 252 20.30 12.95 12.77
CA ILE A 252 19.09 12.12 12.73
C ILE A 252 18.48 12.11 11.32
N HIS A 253 18.34 13.27 10.68
CA HIS A 253 17.71 13.34 9.36
C HIS A 253 18.59 12.75 8.25
N ILE A 254 19.92 12.90 8.34
CA ILE A 254 20.85 12.21 7.45
C ILE A 254 20.75 10.70 7.64
N PHE A 255 20.68 10.21 8.88
CA PHE A 255 20.51 8.79 9.17
C PHE A 255 19.23 8.22 8.56
N ILE A 256 18.11 8.94 8.64
CA ILE A 256 16.83 8.55 8.00
C ILE A 256 16.99 8.43 6.47
N ILE A 257 17.70 9.36 5.83
CA ILE A 257 17.99 9.31 4.39
C ILE A 257 18.83 8.08 4.06
N LEU A 258 19.87 7.78 4.84
CA LEU A 258 20.71 6.62 4.66
C LEU A 258 19.94 5.31 4.82
N LEU A 259 18.99 5.22 5.75
CA LEU A 259 18.10 4.06 5.89
C LEU A 259 17.23 3.87 4.65
N GLY A 260 16.67 4.94 4.09
CA GLY A 260 15.91 4.88 2.83
C GLY A 260 16.76 4.38 1.66
N LEU A 261 18.02 4.85 1.57
CA LEU A 261 18.95 4.42 0.54
C LEU A 261 19.35 2.94 0.72
N ALA A 262 19.65 2.53 1.95
CA ALA A 262 19.97 1.16 2.29
C ALA A 262 18.80 0.22 1.97
N ASN A 263 17.55 0.64 2.25
CA ASN A 263 16.35 -0.13 1.92
C ASN A 263 16.25 -0.41 0.42
N LEU A 264 16.51 0.59 -0.44
CA LEU A 264 16.50 0.41 -1.90
C LEU A 264 17.65 -0.47 -2.38
N ILE A 265 18.88 -0.21 -1.92
CA ILE A 265 20.07 -1.00 -2.31
C ILE A 265 19.87 -2.47 -1.93
N ALA A 266 19.35 -2.74 -0.73
CA ALA A 266 19.13 -4.10 -0.25
C ALA A 266 18.13 -4.89 -1.11
N GLN A 267 17.18 -4.24 -1.81
CA GLN A 267 16.28 -4.94 -2.74
C GLN A 267 16.99 -5.48 -3.99
N PHE A 268 18.16 -4.94 -4.35
CA PHE A 268 18.93 -5.41 -5.50
C PHE A 268 19.93 -6.50 -5.11
N LEU A 269 20.35 -6.51 -3.84
CA LEU A 269 21.31 -7.48 -3.33
C LEU A 269 20.64 -8.79 -2.88
N LEU A 270 19.31 -8.81 -2.69
CA LEU A 270 18.52 -9.89 -2.11
C LEU A 270 17.22 -10.18 -2.89
#